data_AF-A0A4E0RJL4-F1
#
_entry.id   AF-A0A4E0RJL4-F1
#
_cell.length_a   1.000
_cell.length_b   1.000
_cell.length_c   1.000
_cell.angle_alpha   90.00
_cell.angle_beta   90.00
_cell.angle_gamma   90.00
#
_symmetry.space_group_name_H-M   'P 1'
#
loop_
_entity.id
_entity.type
_entity.pdbx_description
1 polymer ?
#
loop_
_entity_poly.entity_id
_entity_poly.type
_entity_poly.pdbx_seq_one_letter_code
_entity_poly.pdbx_strand_id
1 'polypeptide(L)'
;MRYKYVARICNYLLVSPVVRSDSNNMLNLSVLLMFAVAVGMGISSKVPRCENSTLLVNTTVEWKGCILGFDIQFRTDRVITDGRANATYWLWDTYEISKDLHPPHLCDSIFPGCPLRPDGTIYKYENWIGTPKERSFQAWGTLSWTLQDQDGRTILCVNFPLS
;
A
#
# COMPACT_ATOMS: atom_id res chain seq x y z
N MET A 1 15.08 9.93 -21.42
CA MET A 1 15.92 10.42 -20.31
C MET A 1 15.20 11.55 -19.56
N ARG A 2 14.53 11.24 -18.44
CA ARG A 2 14.23 12.20 -17.36
C ARG A 2 14.08 11.42 -16.04
N TYR A 3 15.22 11.10 -15.43
CA TYR A 3 15.28 10.78 -14.00
C TYR A 3 15.47 12.10 -13.27
N LYS A 4 14.46 12.55 -12.52
CA LYS A 4 14.62 13.65 -11.55
C LYS A 4 13.65 13.48 -10.38
N TYR A 5 13.95 12.52 -9.50
CA TYR A 5 13.84 12.79 -8.08
C TYR A 5 15.14 12.35 -7.41
N VAL A 6 15.77 13.34 -6.82
CA VAL A 6 17.08 13.32 -6.20
C VAL A 6 17.04 12.34 -5.03
N ALA A 7 17.89 11.32 -5.09
CA ALA A 7 18.28 10.51 -3.95
C ALA A 7 18.83 11.44 -2.85
N ARG A 8 17.99 11.82 -1.89
CA ARG A 8 18.43 12.40 -0.61
C ARG A 8 18.48 11.28 0.41
N ILE A 9 19.69 10.77 0.60
CA ILE A 9 20.32 10.41 1.87
C ILE A 9 19.32 10.15 3.01
N CYS A 10 19.15 8.87 3.36
CA CYS A 10 18.47 8.42 4.56
C CYS A 10 19.23 8.88 5.84
N ASN A 11 19.12 10.15 6.25
CA ASN A 11 19.72 10.58 7.51
C ASN A 11 19.14 11.88 8.14
N TYR A 12 19.11 11.88 9.48
CA TYR A 12 18.85 12.97 10.47
C TYR A 12 17.36 13.30 10.76
N LEU A 13 16.84 13.46 12.00
CA LEU A 13 17.39 13.63 13.36
C LEU A 13 16.32 13.14 14.37
N LEU A 14 16.71 12.34 15.38
CA LEU A 14 15.90 12.05 16.56
C LEU A 14 16.18 13.12 17.63
N VAL A 15 15.17 13.88 18.03
CA VAL A 15 15.17 14.60 19.31
C VAL A 15 14.31 13.79 20.27
N SER A 16 14.96 13.05 21.17
CA SER A 16 14.30 12.41 22.31
C SER A 16 14.23 13.41 23.46
N PRO A 17 13.05 13.71 24.05
CA PRO A 17 13.02 14.21 25.41
C PRO A 17 13.22 13.05 26.38
N VAL A 18 14.23 13.21 27.22
CA VAL A 18 14.51 12.43 28.43
C VAL A 18 13.28 12.51 29.34
N VAL A 19 12.61 11.39 29.60
CA VAL A 19 11.62 11.28 30.68
C VAL A 19 12.28 10.60 31.87
N ARG A 20 12.41 11.39 32.93
CA ARG A 20 12.95 11.03 34.24
C ARG A 20 12.03 9.99 34.90
N SER A 21 12.59 8.83 35.22
CA SER A 21 11.96 7.77 35.99
C SER A 21 12.04 8.13 37.47
N ASP A 22 10.90 8.23 38.15
CA ASP A 22 10.82 8.12 39.60
C ASP A 22 9.82 7.04 40.00
N SER A 23 10.25 6.29 41.02
CA SER A 23 9.77 5.01 41.53
C SER A 23 8.41 5.08 42.24
N ASN A 24 7.56 4.06 42.08
CA ASN A 24 7.21 3.13 43.17
C ASN A 24 6.00 2.22 42.86
N ASN A 25 6.20 0.96 43.27
CA ASN A 25 5.25 -0.15 43.38
C ASN A 25 3.82 0.23 43.77
N MET A 26 2.84 -0.25 42.98
CA MET A 26 1.80 -1.16 43.49
C MET A 26 1.06 -1.77 42.29
N LEU A 27 1.22 -3.09 42.13
CA LEU A 27 0.36 -3.93 41.30
C LEU A 27 -1.09 -3.69 41.70
N ASN A 28 -1.84 -2.97 40.85
CA ASN A 28 -3.28 -2.86 40.97
C ASN A 28 -3.90 -3.93 40.06
N LEU A 29 -4.09 -5.12 40.65
CA LEU A 29 -4.66 -6.33 40.05
C LEU A 29 -6.10 -6.14 39.50
N SER A 30 -6.66 -4.95 39.68
CA SER A 30 -8.03 -4.54 39.37
C SER A 30 -8.23 -4.10 37.91
N VAL A 31 -7.17 -3.80 37.15
CA VAL A 31 -7.26 -3.31 35.75
C VAL A 31 -7.30 -4.47 34.74
N LEU A 32 -6.93 -5.68 35.14
CA LEU A 32 -6.89 -6.87 34.28
C LEU A 32 -8.26 -7.54 34.06
N LEU A 33 -9.33 -7.03 34.69
CA LEU A 33 -10.65 -7.69 34.72
C LEU A 33 -11.79 -6.90 34.04
N MET A 34 -11.45 -6.00 33.10
CA MET A 34 -12.43 -5.30 32.24
C MET A 34 -12.39 -5.73 30.77
N PHE A 35 -11.59 -6.75 30.40
CA PHE A 35 -11.54 -7.29 29.03
C PHE A 35 -12.44 -8.52 28.81
N ALA A 36 -13.50 -8.66 29.59
CA ALA A 36 -14.45 -9.75 29.43
C ALA A 36 -15.87 -9.21 29.60
N VAL A 37 -16.43 -8.58 28.56
CA VAL A 37 -17.80 -8.77 28.04
C VAL A 37 -17.93 -7.85 26.81
N ALA A 38 -17.51 -8.33 25.64
CA ALA A 38 -18.03 -7.91 24.34
C ALA A 38 -17.57 -8.91 23.25
N VAL A 39 -17.77 -10.21 23.46
CA VAL A 39 -17.75 -11.18 22.35
C VAL A 39 -19.12 -11.13 21.67
N GLY A 40 -19.42 -9.96 21.13
CA GLY A 40 -20.57 -9.73 20.27
C GLY A 40 -20.22 -10.22 18.87
N MET A 41 -20.78 -11.38 18.52
CA MET A 41 -21.25 -11.71 17.18
C MET A 41 -20.42 -11.17 15.99
N GLY A 42 -19.60 -12.07 15.44
CA GLY A 42 -19.45 -12.25 14.00
C GLY A 42 -19.09 -11.01 13.18
N ILE A 43 -17.79 -10.79 13.00
CA ILE A 43 -17.29 -10.52 11.66
C ILE A 43 -16.02 -11.35 11.52
N SER A 44 -16.15 -12.55 10.96
CA SER A 44 -15.05 -13.06 10.12
C SER A 44 -15.04 -12.14 8.91
N SER A 45 -14.53 -10.93 9.09
CA SER A 45 -14.16 -10.09 7.97
C SER A 45 -12.93 -10.78 7.42
N LYS A 46 -13.16 -11.69 6.48
CA LYS A 46 -12.29 -11.71 5.32
C LYS A 46 -12.23 -10.25 4.88
N VAL A 47 -11.20 -9.53 5.32
CA VAL A 47 -10.87 -8.22 4.76
C VAL A 47 -10.91 -8.48 3.26
N PRO A 48 -11.77 -7.79 2.50
CA PRO A 48 -11.85 -8.02 1.07
C PRO A 48 -10.56 -7.49 0.46
N ARG A 49 -9.50 -8.28 0.58
CA ARG A 49 -8.28 -8.17 -0.21
C ARG A 49 -8.75 -8.25 -1.65
N CYS A 50 -8.16 -7.41 -2.50
CA CYS A 50 -8.51 -7.27 -3.91
C CYS A 50 -9.10 -8.54 -4.52
N GLU A 51 -10.33 -8.47 -5.03
CA GLU A 51 -10.89 -9.59 -5.78
C GLU A 51 -10.00 -9.87 -7.00
N ASN A 52 -9.79 -11.15 -7.31
CA ASN A 52 -9.02 -11.54 -8.49
C ASN A 52 -9.71 -10.99 -9.74
N SER A 53 -9.06 -10.03 -10.41
CA SER A 53 -9.56 -9.47 -11.65
C SER A 53 -9.08 -10.29 -12.84
N THR A 54 -10.00 -10.64 -13.74
CA THR A 54 -9.68 -11.28 -15.04
C THR A 54 -8.90 -10.35 -15.98
N LEU A 55 -8.87 -9.06 -15.67
CA LEU A 55 -8.12 -8.05 -16.39
C LEU A 55 -6.62 -8.08 -16.04
N LEU A 56 -6.26 -8.66 -14.89
CA LEU A 56 -4.86 -8.77 -14.48
C LEU A 56 -4.16 -9.83 -15.34
N VAL A 57 -3.03 -9.47 -15.92
CA VAL A 57 -2.20 -10.37 -16.74
C VAL A 57 -1.01 -10.88 -15.95
N ASN A 58 -0.24 -9.98 -15.34
CA ASN A 58 0.95 -10.33 -14.57
C ASN A 58 1.31 -9.19 -13.61
N THR A 59 2.03 -9.52 -12.53
CA THR A 59 2.61 -8.54 -11.63
C THR A 59 4.02 -8.93 -11.26
N THR A 60 4.90 -7.95 -11.13
CA THR A 60 6.27 -8.16 -10.63
C THR A 60 6.57 -7.15 -9.55
N VAL A 61 7.36 -7.56 -8.57
CA VAL A 61 7.80 -6.72 -7.45
C VAL A 61 9.31 -6.85 -7.33
N GLU A 62 10.00 -5.74 -7.16
CA GLU A 62 11.43 -5.71 -6.90
C GLU A 62 11.80 -4.71 -5.81
N TRP A 63 12.81 -5.07 -5.02
CA TRP A 63 13.41 -4.20 -4.01
C TRP A 63 14.77 -3.68 -4.50
N LYS A 64 14.97 -2.37 -4.45
CA LYS A 64 16.27 -1.71 -4.71
C LYS A 64 16.64 -0.84 -3.52
N GLY A 65 17.30 -1.44 -2.53
CA GLY A 65 17.55 -0.80 -1.25
C GLY A 65 16.23 -0.46 -0.53
N CYS A 66 16.04 0.81 -0.17
CA CYS A 66 14.80 1.31 0.44
C CYS A 66 13.76 1.78 -0.60
N ILE A 67 13.70 1.16 -1.76
CA ILE A 67 12.73 1.49 -2.81
C ILE A 67 12.03 0.21 -3.23
N LEU A 68 10.71 0.20 -3.14
CA LEU A 68 9.86 -0.86 -3.65
C LEU A 68 9.38 -0.47 -5.04
N GLY A 69 9.82 -1.20 -6.06
CA GLY A 69 9.34 -1.12 -7.42
C GLY A 69 8.31 -2.21 -7.68
N PHE A 70 7.27 -1.89 -8.44
CA PHE A 70 6.35 -2.91 -8.93
C PHE A 70 5.78 -2.55 -10.29
N ASP A 71 5.56 -3.59 -11.08
CA ASP A 71 4.94 -3.50 -12.39
C ASP A 71 3.64 -4.29 -12.38
N ILE A 72 2.59 -3.70 -12.96
CA ILE A 72 1.28 -4.33 -13.11
C ILE A 72 0.94 -4.35 -14.60
N GLN A 73 0.84 -5.55 -15.16
CA GLN A 73 0.38 -5.75 -16.53
C GLN A 73 -1.09 -6.13 -16.52
N PHE A 74 -1.91 -5.41 -17.30
CA PHE A 74 -3.34 -5.59 -17.32
C PHE A 74 -3.97 -5.23 -18.67
N ARG A 75 -5.18 -5.72 -18.90
CA ARG A 75 -6.08 -5.27 -19.98
C ARG A 75 -7.17 -4.38 -19.40
N THR A 76 -7.85 -3.61 -20.24
CA THR A 76 -9.05 -2.85 -19.81
C THR A 76 -10.29 -3.37 -20.54
N ASP A 77 -11.45 -3.26 -19.89
CA ASP A 77 -12.77 -3.56 -20.45
C ASP A 77 -13.51 -2.31 -20.94
N ARG A 78 -12.92 -1.13 -20.72
CA ARG A 78 -13.49 0.18 -21.10
C ARG A 78 -12.43 1.17 -21.51
N VAL A 79 -12.87 2.26 -22.13
CA VAL A 79 -12.00 3.39 -22.48
C VAL A 79 -11.64 4.15 -21.22
N ILE A 80 -10.34 4.40 -21.02
CA ILE A 80 -9.80 5.13 -19.87
C ILE A 80 -8.93 6.25 -20.40
N THR A 81 -9.33 7.49 -20.14
CA THR A 81 -8.61 8.69 -20.62
C THR A 81 -7.72 9.30 -19.55
N ASP A 82 -8.05 9.06 -18.28
CA ASP A 82 -7.30 9.50 -17.12
C ASP A 82 -7.57 8.54 -15.93
N GLY A 83 -6.87 8.71 -14.82
CA GLY A 83 -7.14 7.97 -13.61
C GLY A 83 -6.16 8.26 -12.48
N ARG A 84 -6.32 7.52 -11.40
CA ARG A 84 -5.44 7.59 -10.23
C ARG A 84 -5.14 6.21 -9.69
N ALA A 85 -4.00 6.10 -9.01
CA ALA A 85 -3.69 4.95 -8.18
C ALA A 85 -3.96 5.29 -6.71
N ASN A 86 -4.37 4.29 -5.95
CA ASN A 86 -4.49 4.34 -4.49
C ASN A 86 -3.73 3.17 -3.90
N ALA A 87 -3.24 3.35 -2.68
CA ALA A 87 -2.44 2.36 -1.99
C ALA A 87 -2.87 2.24 -0.53
N THR A 88 -3.08 1.02 -0.07
CA THR A 88 -3.42 0.71 1.32
C THR A 88 -2.47 -0.34 1.84
N TYR A 89 -1.85 -0.08 2.99
CA TYR A 89 -1.00 -1.07 3.65
C TYR A 89 -1.76 -1.75 4.79
N TRP A 90 -1.76 -3.07 4.81
CA TRP A 90 -2.40 -3.91 5.81
C TRP A 90 -1.34 -4.58 6.68
N LEU A 91 -1.20 -4.13 7.92
CA LEU A 91 -0.33 -4.77 8.91
C LEU A 91 -0.94 -6.11 9.35
N TRP A 92 -0.13 -7.16 9.32
CA TRP A 92 -0.56 -8.53 9.66
C TRP A 92 -1.81 -8.95 8.87
N ASP A 93 -1.95 -8.38 7.68
CA ASP A 93 -3.11 -8.49 6.80
C ASP A 93 -4.48 -8.20 7.44
N THR A 94 -4.49 -7.50 8.58
CA THR A 94 -5.70 -7.30 9.39
C THR A 94 -5.98 -5.82 9.63
N TYR A 95 -4.92 -5.04 9.87
CA TYR A 95 -5.06 -3.64 10.28
C TYR A 95 -4.61 -2.72 9.15
N GLU A 96 -5.55 -1.93 8.63
CA GLU A 96 -5.20 -0.84 7.72
C GLU A 96 -4.33 0.19 8.46
N ILE A 97 -3.16 0.47 7.89
CA ILE A 97 -2.28 1.55 8.34
C ILE A 97 -2.23 2.60 7.24
N SER A 98 -2.59 3.82 7.62
CA SER A 98 -2.37 4.99 6.78
C SER A 98 -0.86 5.15 6.56
N LYS A 99 -0.41 4.81 5.35
CA LYS A 99 0.95 5.06 4.88
C LYS A 99 0.90 6.15 3.84
N ASP A 100 1.86 7.06 3.95
CA ASP A 100 1.98 8.17 3.03
C ASP A 100 2.70 7.73 1.75
N LEU A 101 1.96 7.07 0.84
CA LEU A 101 2.52 6.38 -0.33
C LEU A 101 2.42 7.18 -1.64
N HIS A 102 1.79 8.36 -1.62
CA HIS A 102 1.61 9.28 -2.75
C HIS A 102 1.69 8.63 -4.15
N PRO A 103 0.75 7.74 -4.51
CA PRO A 103 0.74 7.13 -5.84
C PRO A 103 0.66 8.20 -6.94
N PRO A 104 1.36 8.03 -8.07
CA PRO A 104 1.24 8.94 -9.19
C PRO A 104 -0.14 8.81 -9.86
N HIS A 105 -0.48 9.81 -10.67
CA HIS A 105 -1.61 9.70 -11.60
C HIS A 105 -1.42 8.50 -12.53
N LEU A 106 -2.53 7.86 -12.89
CA LEU A 106 -2.52 6.60 -13.63
C LEU A 106 -1.77 6.74 -14.96
N CYS A 107 -2.15 7.74 -15.76
CA CYS A 107 -1.65 7.92 -17.11
C CYS A 107 -0.18 8.39 -17.18
N ASP A 108 0.36 8.95 -16.10
CA ASP A 108 1.77 9.34 -16.02
C ASP A 108 2.70 8.13 -15.91
N SER A 109 2.15 6.97 -15.51
CA SER A 109 2.89 5.77 -15.14
C SER A 109 2.52 4.55 -15.98
N ILE A 110 1.79 4.74 -17.08
CA ILE A 110 1.35 3.66 -17.97
C ILE A 110 2.07 3.69 -19.32
N PHE A 111 2.39 2.49 -19.82
CA PHE A 111 2.84 2.25 -21.18
C PHE A 111 2.09 1.07 -21.85
N PRO A 112 1.63 1.17 -23.11
CA PRO A 112 1.54 2.40 -23.91
C PRO A 112 0.58 3.42 -23.25
N GLY A 113 0.89 4.71 -23.38
CA GLY A 113 0.18 5.77 -22.66
C GLY A 113 -1.31 5.87 -22.98
N CYS A 114 -2.03 6.63 -22.16
CA CYS A 114 -3.46 6.89 -22.34
C CYS A 114 -3.79 7.58 -23.69
N PRO A 115 -4.98 7.37 -24.25
CA PRO A 115 -6.11 6.63 -23.68
C PRO A 115 -5.97 5.11 -23.79
N LEU A 116 -6.36 4.40 -22.72
CA LEU A 116 -6.45 2.94 -22.70
C LEU A 116 -7.75 2.50 -23.37
N ARG A 117 -7.70 1.43 -24.16
CA ARG A 117 -8.81 0.95 -24.98
C ARG A 117 -9.06 -0.54 -24.72
N PRO A 118 -10.32 -0.99 -24.79
CA PRO A 118 -10.67 -2.39 -24.61
C PRO A 118 -10.47 -3.19 -25.91
N ASP A 119 -9.28 -3.08 -26.52
CA ASP A 119 -8.94 -3.71 -27.81
C ASP A 119 -8.00 -4.93 -27.64
N GLY A 120 -7.83 -5.39 -26.41
CA GLY A 120 -6.94 -6.52 -26.07
C GLY A 120 -5.48 -6.12 -25.81
N THR A 121 -5.13 -4.85 -25.98
CA THR A 121 -3.80 -4.31 -25.64
C THR A 121 -3.48 -4.58 -24.17
N ILE A 122 -2.25 -5.02 -23.91
CA ILE A 122 -1.71 -5.18 -22.56
C ILE A 122 -1.00 -3.89 -22.18
N TYR A 123 -1.50 -3.24 -21.14
CA TYR A 123 -0.93 -2.03 -20.56
C TYR A 123 -0.05 -2.42 -19.37
N LYS A 124 1.05 -1.69 -19.20
CA LYS A 124 1.96 -1.82 -18.07
C LYS A 124 1.90 -0.55 -17.24
N TYR A 125 1.52 -0.67 -15.98
CA TYR A 125 1.67 0.36 -14.96
C TYR A 125 2.95 0.10 -14.18
N GLU A 126 3.84 1.09 -14.07
CA GLU A 126 5.10 0.99 -13.32
C GLU A 126 5.11 2.04 -12.21
N ASN A 127 5.48 1.65 -10.99
CA ASN A 127 5.70 2.63 -9.93
C ASN A 127 6.83 2.23 -8.98
N TRP A 128 7.43 3.24 -8.37
CA TRP A 128 8.59 3.15 -7.49
C TRP A 128 8.34 3.99 -6.25
N ILE A 129 8.04 3.33 -5.12
CA ILE A 129 7.79 4.00 -3.86
C ILE A 129 9.03 3.96 -2.97
N GLY A 130 9.48 5.13 -2.53
CA GLY A 130 10.52 5.24 -1.52
C GLY A 130 9.96 4.82 -0.17
N THR A 131 10.57 3.81 0.45
CA THR A 131 10.26 3.45 1.83
C THR A 131 11.19 4.27 2.73
N PRO A 132 10.68 5.15 3.62
CA PRO A 132 11.53 6.05 4.38
C PRO A 132 12.56 5.34 5.29
N LYS A 133 12.41 4.03 5.50
CA LYS A 133 13.41 3.11 6.06
C LYS A 133 13.20 1.72 5.46
N GLU A 134 14.25 0.90 5.43
CA GLU A 134 14.17 -0.57 5.28
C GLU A 134 13.16 -1.20 6.27
N ARG A 135 12.88 -0.48 7.37
CA ARG A 135 11.87 -0.82 8.40
C ARG A 135 10.54 -0.07 8.28
N SER A 136 10.21 0.63 7.18
CA SER A 136 8.92 1.36 7.14
C SER A 136 7.74 0.39 7.10
N PHE A 137 7.93 -0.79 6.52
CA PHE A 137 7.09 -1.96 6.75
C PHE A 137 7.66 -2.67 7.98
N GLN A 138 7.20 -2.27 9.17
CA GLN A 138 7.78 -2.69 10.45
C GLN A 138 7.48 -4.16 10.79
N ALA A 139 6.56 -4.79 10.08
CA ALA A 139 6.24 -6.20 10.18
C ALA A 139 5.66 -6.68 8.87
N TRP A 140 5.52 -8.01 8.73
CA TRP A 140 4.84 -8.64 7.62
C TRP A 140 3.43 -8.05 7.39
N GLY A 141 3.04 -7.93 6.13
CA GLY A 141 1.75 -7.39 5.75
C GLY A 141 1.51 -7.42 4.25
N THR A 142 0.44 -6.79 3.81
CA THR A 142 0.05 -6.73 2.40
C THR A 142 -0.08 -5.27 1.96
N LEU A 143 0.54 -4.91 0.84
CA LEU A 143 0.27 -3.67 0.14
C LEU A 143 -0.80 -3.92 -0.93
N SER A 144 -1.98 -3.34 -0.77
CA SER A 144 -3.02 -3.33 -1.79
C SER A 144 -2.88 -2.09 -2.67
N TRP A 145 -2.77 -2.29 -3.98
CA TRP A 145 -2.63 -1.25 -4.99
C TRP A 145 -3.84 -1.24 -5.91
N THR A 146 -4.59 -0.15 -5.92
CA THR A 146 -5.85 -0.02 -6.67
C THR A 146 -5.67 1.00 -7.78
N LEU A 147 -5.97 0.60 -9.02
CA LEU A 147 -6.04 1.52 -10.17
C LEU A 147 -7.50 1.90 -10.41
N GLN A 148 -7.76 3.20 -10.54
CA GLN A 148 -9.09 3.75 -10.80
C GLN A 148 -9.08 4.59 -12.07
N ASP A 149 -10.16 4.53 -12.84
CA ASP A 149 -10.36 5.35 -14.03
C ASP A 149 -10.77 6.80 -13.69
N GLN A 150 -11.00 7.61 -14.73
CA GLN A 150 -11.40 9.02 -14.61
C GLN A 150 -12.69 9.23 -13.81
N ASP A 151 -13.56 8.22 -13.73
CA ASP A 151 -14.83 8.26 -13.01
C ASP A 151 -14.69 7.72 -11.58
N GLY A 152 -13.47 7.37 -11.17
CA GLY A 152 -13.17 6.78 -9.86
C GLY A 152 -13.57 5.31 -9.75
N ARG A 153 -13.93 4.64 -10.85
CA ARG A 153 -14.28 3.23 -10.83
C ARG A 153 -13.02 2.38 -10.83
N THR A 154 -13.00 1.36 -9.99
CA THR A 154 -11.88 0.42 -9.93
C THR A 154 -11.71 -0.31 -11.25
N ILE A 155 -10.51 -0.20 -11.83
CA ILE A 155 -10.07 -0.99 -12.98
C ILE A 155 -9.59 -2.35 -12.47
N LEU A 156 -8.67 -2.32 -11.50
CA LEU A 156 -8.11 -3.49 -10.86
C LEU A 156 -7.53 -3.14 -9.49
N CYS A 157 -7.34 -4.17 -8.67
CA CYS A 157 -6.70 -4.09 -7.37
C CYS A 157 -5.71 -5.26 -7.29
N VAL A 158 -4.48 -5.00 -6.85
CA VAL A 158 -3.41 -6.00 -6.71
C VAL A 158 -2.92 -6.04 -5.27
N ASN A 159 -2.68 -7.24 -4.75
CA ASN A 159 -2.06 -7.43 -3.45
C ASN A 159 -0.60 -7.84 -3.60
N PHE A 160 0.30 -7.11 -2.95
CA PHE A 160 1.71 -7.43 -2.85
C PHE A 160 2.04 -7.82 -1.40
N PRO A 161 2.33 -9.10 -1.11
CA PRO A 161 2.78 -9.49 0.22
C PRO A 161 4.19 -8.93 0.47
N LEU A 162 4.38 -8.30 1.63
CA LEU A 162 5.63 -7.71 2.07
C LEU A 162 6.08 -8.39 3.37
N SER A 163 7.34 -8.79 3.44
CA SER A 163 7.95 -9.51 4.58
C SER A 163 9.23 -8.86 5.03
#